data_AF-A0A7Y7C405-F1
#
_entry.id   AF-A0A7Y7C405-F1
#
_cell.length_a   1.000
_cell.length_b   1.000
_cell.length_c   1.000
_cell.angle_alpha   90.00
_cell.angle_beta   90.00
_cell.angle_gamma   90.00
#
_symmetry.space_group_name_H-M   'P 1'
#
loop_
_entity.id
_entity.type
_entity.pdbx_description
1 polymer ?
#
loop_
_entity_poly.entity_id
_entity_poly.type
_entity_poly.pdbx_seq_one_letter_code
_entity_poly.pdbx_strand_id
1 'polypeptide(L)'
;MLRIREAQLRALAAASDDNRVAAIVDRLYVEHPGHVVGQAREQVRRRVASALRRARGFGLRDDRDLHAFGLLCIVISEAFDAHPPFQRLLADPAVPPEEKMTRLFQGATDADWRAAAALVTPHPSRETR
;
A
#
# COMPACT_ATOMS: atom_id res chain seq x y z
N MET A 1 -10.82 -15.73 -33.67
CA MET A 1 -9.74 -14.83 -33.20
C MET A 1 -10.37 -13.81 -32.26
N LEU A 2 -9.98 -13.78 -30.98
CA LEU A 2 -10.60 -12.92 -29.96
C LEU A 2 -10.05 -11.48 -30.11
N ARG A 3 -10.87 -10.53 -30.57
CA ARG A 3 -10.45 -9.14 -30.77
C ARG A 3 -10.84 -8.31 -29.54
N ILE A 4 -9.97 -8.29 -28.53
CA ILE A 4 -10.23 -7.60 -27.26
C ILE A 4 -10.22 -6.08 -27.50
N ARG A 5 -11.30 -5.39 -27.12
CA ARG A 5 -11.42 -3.92 -27.22
C ARG A 5 -10.75 -3.25 -26.02
N GLU A 6 -10.20 -2.06 -26.20
CA GLU A 6 -9.53 -1.28 -25.16
C GLU A 6 -10.41 -1.04 -23.92
N ALA A 7 -11.72 -0.85 -24.11
CA ALA A 7 -12.68 -0.72 -23.02
C ALA A 7 -12.79 -2.00 -22.17
N GLN A 8 -12.69 -3.18 -22.78
CA GLN A 8 -12.74 -4.48 -22.08
C GLN A 8 -11.45 -4.73 -21.30
N LEU A 9 -10.29 -4.34 -21.85
CA LEU A 9 -9.01 -4.38 -21.13
C LEU A 9 -9.02 -3.46 -19.91
N ARG A 10 -9.56 -2.24 -20.06
CA ARG A 10 -9.70 -1.29 -18.93
C ARG A 10 -10.65 -1.81 -17.86
N ALA A 11 -11.79 -2.38 -18.24
CA ALA A 11 -12.72 -2.97 -17.29
C ALA A 11 -12.11 -4.17 -16.54
N LEU A 12 -11.34 -5.02 -17.24
CA LEU A 12 -10.62 -6.13 -16.63
C LEU A 12 -9.56 -5.65 -15.64
N ALA A 13 -8.76 -4.65 -16.03
CA ALA A 13 -7.75 -4.06 -15.15
C ALA A 13 -8.36 -3.42 -13.90
N ALA A 14 -9.48 -2.71 -14.05
CA ALA A 14 -10.21 -2.13 -12.91
C ALA A 14 -10.76 -3.22 -11.97
N ALA A 15 -11.32 -4.30 -12.51
CA ALA A 15 -11.81 -5.43 -11.71
C ALA A 15 -10.68 -6.14 -10.95
N SER A 16 -9.50 -6.31 -11.58
CA SER A 16 -8.32 -6.85 -10.92
C SER A 16 -7.84 -5.96 -9.76
N ASP A 17 -7.92 -4.64 -9.93
CA ASP A 17 -7.55 -3.67 -8.90
C ASP A 17 -8.52 -3.71 -7.71
N ASP A 18 -9.83 -3.73 -7.96
CA ASP A 18 -10.83 -3.83 -6.90
C ASP A 18 -10.70 -5.14 -6.11
N ASN A 19 -10.48 -6.26 -6.81
CA ASN A 19 -10.24 -7.55 -6.17
C ASN A 19 -8.98 -7.52 -5.29
N ARG A 20 -7.91 -6.87 -5.76
CA ARG A 20 -6.66 -6.74 -4.98
C ARG A 20 -6.86 -5.88 -3.74
N VAL A 21 -7.57 -4.76 -3.85
CA VAL A 21 -7.91 -3.93 -2.70
C VAL A 21 -8.75 -4.73 -1.70
N ALA A 22 -9.75 -5.47 -2.17
CA ALA A 22 -10.58 -6.32 -1.32
C ALA A 22 -9.73 -7.36 -0.56
N ALA A 23 -8.83 -8.07 -1.24
CA ALA A 23 -7.96 -9.06 -0.62
C ALA A 23 -7.07 -8.47 0.50
N ILE A 24 -6.49 -7.29 0.28
CA ILE A 24 -5.66 -6.61 1.30
C ILE A 24 -6.55 -6.18 2.50
N VAL A 25 -7.74 -5.64 2.24
CA VAL A 25 -8.68 -5.23 3.30
C VAL A 25 -9.12 -6.45 4.11
N ASP A 26 -9.50 -7.54 3.47
CA ASP A 26 -9.90 -8.78 4.13
C ASP A 26 -8.79 -9.26 5.07
N ARG A 27 -7.55 -9.29 4.57
CA ARG A 27 -6.39 -9.67 5.36
C ARG A 27 -6.12 -8.73 6.53
N LEU A 28 -6.28 -7.41 6.36
CA LEU A 28 -6.12 -6.44 7.46
C LEU A 28 -7.11 -6.70 8.60
N TYR A 29 -8.37 -7.03 8.30
CA TYR A 29 -9.37 -7.33 9.32
C TYR A 29 -9.15 -8.68 10.01
N VAL A 30 -8.47 -9.62 9.36
CA VAL A 30 -8.17 -10.96 9.93
C VAL A 30 -6.85 -10.96 10.70
N GLU A 31 -5.76 -10.49 10.09
CA GLU A 31 -4.39 -10.62 10.61
C GLU A 31 -3.93 -9.40 11.40
N HIS A 32 -4.48 -8.22 11.12
CA HIS A 32 -4.06 -6.96 11.75
C HIS A 32 -5.24 -6.14 12.32
N PRO A 33 -6.20 -6.76 13.05
CA PRO A 33 -7.41 -6.08 13.48
C PRO A 33 -7.13 -4.82 14.31
N GLY A 34 -6.06 -4.79 15.12
CA GLY A 34 -5.67 -3.62 15.91
C GLY A 34 -5.47 -2.32 15.12
N HIS A 35 -5.19 -2.39 13.81
CA HIS A 35 -4.97 -1.22 12.95
C HIS A 35 -6.23 -0.77 12.20
N VAL A 36 -7.30 -1.56 12.22
CA VAL A 36 -8.55 -1.31 11.47
C VAL A 36 -9.81 -1.41 12.33
N VAL A 37 -9.72 -1.86 13.57
CA VAL A 37 -10.83 -1.89 14.53
C VAL A 37 -11.41 -0.49 14.72
N GLY A 38 -12.73 -0.40 14.68
CA GLY A 38 -13.46 0.87 14.80
C GLY A 38 -13.52 1.69 13.51
N GLN A 39 -12.85 1.27 12.43
CA GLN A 39 -12.95 1.92 11.13
C GLN A 39 -14.00 1.24 10.25
N ALA A 40 -14.71 2.05 9.46
CA ALA A 40 -15.59 1.53 8.43
C ALA A 40 -14.76 0.87 7.32
N ARG A 41 -15.17 -0.33 6.87
CA ARG A 41 -14.43 -1.09 5.86
C ARG A 41 -14.16 -0.29 4.57
N GLU A 42 -15.13 0.52 4.15
CA GLU A 42 -14.98 1.38 2.97
C GLU A 42 -13.92 2.48 3.15
N GLN A 43 -13.71 2.97 4.38
CA GLN A 43 -12.62 3.91 4.66
C GLN A 43 -11.26 3.24 4.48
N VAL A 44 -11.08 2.03 5.02
CA VAL A 44 -9.87 1.23 4.84
C VAL A 44 -9.66 0.92 3.35
N ARG A 45 -10.73 0.56 2.63
CA ARG A 45 -10.72 0.31 1.18
C ARG A 45 -10.17 1.49 0.39
N ARG A 46 -10.63 2.71 0.68
CA ARG A 46 -10.13 3.94 0.02
C ARG A 46 -8.65 4.21 0.30
N ARG A 47 -8.20 3.99 1.53
CA ARG A 47 -6.79 4.18 1.93
C ARG A 47 -5.88 3.19 1.21
N VAL A 48 -6.24 1.90 1.19
CA VAL A 48 -5.52 0.86 0.45
C VAL A 48 -5.51 1.17 -1.05
N ALA A 49 -6.64 1.55 -1.64
CA ALA A 49 -6.69 1.93 -3.06
C ALA A 49 -5.77 3.12 -3.38
N SER A 50 -5.68 4.10 -2.47
CA SER A 50 -4.73 5.21 -2.59
C SER A 50 -3.29 4.75 -2.53
N ALA A 51 -2.96 3.85 -1.60
CA ALA A 51 -1.64 3.24 -1.48
C ALA A 51 -1.23 2.52 -2.76
N LEU A 52 -2.11 1.70 -3.35
CA LEU A 52 -1.82 0.97 -4.58
C LEU A 52 -1.60 1.91 -5.78
N ARG A 53 -2.29 3.04 -5.84
CA ARG A 53 -2.01 4.06 -6.88
C ARG A 53 -0.61 4.65 -6.71
N ARG A 54 -0.18 4.95 -5.49
CA ARG A 54 1.18 5.44 -5.23
C ARG A 54 2.24 4.38 -5.53
N ALA A 55 2.01 3.14 -5.10
CA ALA A 55 2.87 1.99 -5.39
C ALA A 55 3.13 1.84 -6.89
N ARG A 56 2.09 1.95 -7.73
CA ARG A 56 2.24 1.94 -9.19
C ARG A 56 3.01 3.12 -9.75
N GLY A 57 2.94 4.29 -9.09
CA GLY A 57 3.77 5.46 -9.40
C GLY A 57 5.27 5.18 -9.24
N PHE A 58 5.64 4.30 -8.31
CA PHE A 58 7.02 3.80 -8.15
C PHE A 58 7.39 2.67 -9.13
N GLY A 59 6.45 2.28 -10.00
CA GLY A 59 6.64 1.19 -10.97
C GLY A 59 6.26 -0.20 -10.45
N LEU A 60 5.76 -0.33 -9.21
CA LEU A 60 5.37 -1.63 -8.65
C LEU A 60 4.18 -2.21 -9.42
N ARG A 61 4.32 -3.45 -9.90
CA ARG A 61 3.30 -4.16 -10.67
C ARG A 61 2.99 -5.55 -10.12
N ASP A 62 3.94 -6.17 -9.44
CA ASP A 62 3.79 -7.51 -8.87
C ASP A 62 2.82 -7.52 -7.68
N ASP A 63 2.04 -8.59 -7.58
CA ASP A 63 1.00 -8.76 -6.58
C ASP A 63 1.55 -8.77 -5.15
N ARG A 64 2.70 -9.42 -4.94
CA ARG A 64 3.34 -9.52 -3.63
C ARG A 64 3.76 -8.13 -3.14
N ASP A 65 4.38 -7.35 -4.02
CA ASP A 65 4.90 -6.03 -3.68
C ASP A 65 3.79 -4.99 -3.49
N LEU A 66 2.76 -5.03 -4.35
CA LEU A 66 1.55 -4.20 -4.19
C LEU A 66 0.84 -4.52 -2.86
N HIS A 67 0.72 -5.80 -2.53
CA HIS A 67 0.11 -6.23 -1.28
C HIS A 67 0.93 -5.78 -0.06
N ALA A 68 2.25 -5.98 -0.08
CA ALA A 68 3.14 -5.53 0.99
C ALA A 68 3.07 -4.00 1.19
N PHE A 69 3.11 -3.23 0.10
CA PHE A 69 2.99 -1.78 0.14
C PHE A 69 1.64 -1.33 0.74
N GLY A 70 0.53 -1.94 0.30
CA GLY A 70 -0.81 -1.65 0.80
C GLY A 70 -0.96 -1.94 2.30
N LEU A 71 -0.35 -3.03 2.79
CA LEU A 71 -0.30 -3.34 4.22
C LEU A 71 0.50 -2.31 5.02
N LEU A 72 1.71 -1.96 4.57
CA LEU A 72 2.56 -0.98 5.26
C LEU A 72 1.88 0.39 5.38
N CYS A 73 1.11 0.79 4.37
CA CYS A 73 0.31 2.02 4.40
C CYS A 73 -0.71 2.07 5.56
N ILE A 74 -1.17 0.92 6.06
CA ILE A 74 -2.14 0.84 7.16
C ILE A 74 -1.46 0.54 8.48
N VAL A 75 -0.46 -0.35 8.48
CA VAL A 75 0.21 -0.86 9.67
C VAL A 75 1.30 0.10 10.18
N ILE A 76 2.02 0.77 9.28
CA ILE A 76 3.12 1.68 9.65
C ILE A 76 2.63 3.13 9.65
N SER A 77 2.25 3.64 8.49
CA SER A 77 1.74 5.00 8.32
C SER A 77 1.19 5.15 6.91
N GLU A 78 0.15 5.96 6.74
CA GLU A 78 -0.37 6.29 5.41
C GLU A 78 0.65 6.98 4.51
N ALA A 79 1.67 7.60 5.11
CA ALA A 79 2.72 8.32 4.43
C ALA A 79 4.10 7.68 4.65
N PHE A 80 4.18 6.39 5.02
CA PHE A 80 5.48 5.72 5.25
C PHE A 80 6.41 5.88 4.03
N ASP A 81 5.85 5.84 2.82
CA ASP A 81 6.56 5.98 1.55
C ASP A 81 7.13 7.39 1.30
N ALA A 82 6.74 8.38 2.12
CA ALA A 82 7.31 9.72 2.12
C ALA A 82 8.53 9.87 3.06
N HIS A 83 8.87 8.84 3.84
CA HIS A 83 10.10 8.85 4.64
C HIS A 83 11.32 8.98 3.71
N PRO A 84 12.24 9.96 3.89
CA PRO A 84 13.21 10.28 2.85
C PRO A 84 14.09 9.10 2.37
N PRO A 85 14.59 8.20 3.24
CA PRO A 85 15.25 6.97 2.81
C PRO A 85 14.37 6.06 1.94
N PHE A 86 13.11 5.83 2.33
CA PHE A 86 12.18 4.97 1.59
C PHE A 86 11.77 5.61 0.26
N GLN A 87 11.44 6.90 0.29
CA GLN A 87 11.10 7.65 -0.91
C GLN A 87 12.25 7.63 -1.92
N ARG A 88 13.50 7.83 -1.45
CA ARG A 88 14.68 7.79 -2.32
C ARG A 88 14.83 6.44 -3.00
N LEU A 89 14.70 5.35 -2.25
CA LEU A 89 14.78 3.99 -2.80
C LEU A 89 13.63 3.68 -3.77
N LEU A 90 12.40 4.03 -3.41
CA LEU A 90 11.20 3.75 -4.20
C LEU A 90 11.15 4.59 -5.48
N ALA A 91 11.68 5.81 -5.46
CA ALA A 91 11.72 6.71 -6.61
C ALA A 91 12.96 6.51 -7.51
N ASP A 92 13.97 5.76 -7.07
CA ASP A 92 15.20 5.55 -7.84
C ASP A 92 14.90 4.76 -9.14
N PRO A 93 15.16 5.34 -10.33
CA PRO A 93 14.98 4.65 -11.60
C PRO A 93 16.07 3.59 -11.87
N ALA A 94 17.20 3.64 -11.16
CA ALA A 94 18.27 2.64 -11.29
C ALA A 94 17.95 1.34 -10.54
N VAL A 95 16.93 1.35 -9.66
CA VAL A 95 16.46 0.16 -8.96
C VAL A 95 15.27 -0.45 -9.74
N PRO A 96 15.38 -1.70 -10.22
CA PRO A 96 14.28 -2.38 -10.89
C PRO A 96 13.04 -2.43 -9.99
N PRO A 97 11.81 -2.19 -10.52
CA PRO A 97 10.60 -2.16 -9.70
C PRO A 97 10.40 -3.38 -8.80
N GLU A 98 10.66 -4.58 -9.31
CA GLU A 98 10.58 -5.87 -8.62
C GLU A 98 11.58 -6.04 -7.47
N GLU A 99 12.63 -5.21 -7.43
CA GLU A 99 13.63 -5.23 -6.35
C GLU A 99 13.35 -4.21 -5.26
N LYS A 100 12.54 -3.18 -5.54
CA LYS A 100 12.37 -2.03 -4.64
C LYS A 100 11.86 -2.43 -3.26
N MET A 101 10.80 -3.22 -3.19
CA MET A 101 10.25 -3.66 -1.90
C MET A 101 11.20 -4.61 -1.17
N THR A 102 11.87 -5.52 -1.90
CA THR A 102 12.86 -6.43 -1.32
C THR A 102 14.03 -5.66 -0.70
N ARG A 103 14.59 -4.69 -1.43
CA ARG A 103 15.67 -3.82 -0.93
C ARG A 103 15.21 -2.94 0.22
N LEU A 104 13.94 -2.50 0.21
CA LEU A 104 13.39 -1.70 1.31
C LEU A 104 13.37 -2.52 2.60
N PHE A 105 12.88 -3.76 2.57
CA PHE A 105 12.87 -4.63 3.74
C PHE A 105 14.28 -5.02 4.22
N GLN A 106 15.23 -5.20 3.30
CA GLN A 106 16.60 -5.59 3.65
C GLN A 106 17.46 -4.43 4.14
N GLY A 107 17.21 -3.22 3.64
CA GLY A 107 18.04 -2.04 3.89
C GLY A 107 17.49 -1.08 4.95
N ALA A 108 16.21 -1.15 5.28
CA ALA A 108 15.60 -0.28 6.29
C ALA A 108 15.98 -0.71 7.71
N THR A 109 16.46 0.25 8.50
CA THR A 109 16.76 0.04 9.93
C THR A 109 15.52 0.23 10.79
N ASP A 110 15.54 -0.26 12.04
CA ASP A 110 14.49 0.00 13.02
C ASP A 110 14.28 1.50 13.29
N ALA A 111 15.32 2.32 13.10
CA ALA A 111 15.20 3.78 13.21
C ALA A 111 14.40 4.35 12.05
N ASP A 112 14.62 3.87 10.82
CA ASP A 112 13.87 4.30 9.63
C ASP A 112 12.40 3.90 9.75
N TRP A 113 12.11 2.69 10.21
CA TRP A 113 10.73 2.23 10.44
C TRP A 113 10.00 3.06 11.49
N ARG A 114 10.67 3.38 12.61
CA ARG A 114 10.09 4.26 13.63
C ARG A 114 9.87 5.68 13.11
N ALA A 115 10.81 6.22 12.34
CA ALA A 115 10.68 7.54 11.74
C ALA A 115 9.55 7.59 10.71
N ALA A 116 9.39 6.54 9.89
CA ALA A 116 8.29 6.41 8.95
C ALA A 116 6.93 6.26 9.64
N ALA A 117 6.84 5.51 10.75
CA ALA A 117 5.63 5.40 11.56
C ALA A 117 5.23 6.74 12.21
N ALA A 118 6.21 7.59 12.53
CA ALA A 118 5.97 8.93 13.07
C ALA A 118 5.49 9.95 12.02
N LEU A 119 5.57 9.63 10.72
CA LEU A 119 4.97 10.47 9.68
C LEU A 119 3.46 10.44 9.83
N VAL A 120 2.86 11.64 9.83
CA VAL A 120 1.47 11.92 10.21
C VAL A 120 0.53 10.81 9.74
N THR A 121 0.14 9.99 10.70
CA THR A 121 -1.05 9.16 10.65
C THR A 121 -2.03 9.89 11.56
N PRO A 122 -3.04 10.63 11.05
CA PRO A 122 -4.07 11.14 11.93
C PRO A 122 -4.81 9.92 12.50
N HIS A 123 -4.47 9.56 13.73
CA HIS A 123 -5.27 8.62 14.50
C HIS A 123 -6.57 9.37 14.83
N PRO A 124 -7.76 8.85 14.49
CA PRO A 124 -8.96 9.40 15.09
C PRO A 124 -8.80 9.21 16.60
N SER A 125 -8.69 10.33 17.31
CA SER A 125 -8.65 10.40 18.75
C SER A 125 -9.63 9.40 19.33
N ARG A 126 -9.17 8.49 20.19
CA ARG A 126 -10.06 7.83 21.14
C ARG A 126 -10.56 8.92 22.11
N GLU A 127 -11.55 9.68 21.68
CA GLU A 127 -12.45 10.38 22.59
C GLU A 127 -13.31 9.31 23.26
N THR A 128 -12.77 8.76 24.35
CA THR A 128 -13.58 8.02 25.31
C THR A 128 -14.05 9.05 26.32
N ARG A 129 -15.37 9.28 26.30
CA ARG A 129 -16.13 9.92 27.37
C ARG A 129 -15.86 9.28 28.72
#